data_AF-A0A7H0H7T4-F1
#
_entry.id   AF-A0A7H0H7T4-F1
#
_cell.length_a   1.000
_cell.length_b   1.000
_cell.length_c   1.000
_cell.angle_alpha   90.00
_cell.angle_beta   90.00
_cell.angle_gamma   90.00
#
_symmetry.space_group_name_H-M   'P 1'
#
loop_
_entity.id
_entity.type
_entity.pdbx_description
1 polymer ?
#
loop_
_entity_poly.entity_id
_entity_poly.type
_entity_poly.pdbx_seq_one_letter_code
_entity_poly.pdbx_strand_id
1 'polypeptide(L)'
;MTREHQPVTYFSRLDADECWALLADAEIGRIAWLGDDGISILPINFVIDDGTVVFNTSPSSPLARLVEPTEVAFEADDIDNESAVGWSVIVRASQARRPSRNGRASAGSTTGPSAWPSPRRPSPVASCPGPERVRGEPMSDRTVPLIVVGVDGSDDGLRAVRFGANTALRHGAELMLVNAVDDTLMAGAWGVVYDPEVLQAAGVSANEQAKGLALEIGLPTERIKTEVVMGSPGGVMARLSEVADLVVVGRRAATGLERMFVGSTSVAVVANASCPVVVISAAAHPSPVGSKGLVGVGLQTDPGSEKTLKAGFEQAKRLGSRLEIIHAIQPPVGLFARRLSPAQLDEQVRFAQGGIQAIAADLAPAFPEVEYTVSVATDSPINELVSRSASYDLMVLGVGESSIPGFGLGGLMRGLMAHAECPLYITRG
;
A
#
# COMPACT_ATOMS: atom_id res chain seq x y z
N MET A 1 17.53 -6.17 45.18
CA MET A 1 18.49 -5.93 44.09
C MET A 1 17.76 -6.14 42.78
N THR A 2 17.18 -5.06 42.26
CA THR A 2 16.53 -4.95 40.97
C THR A 2 17.58 -5.06 39.87
N ARG A 3 17.38 -5.96 38.90
CA ARG A 3 18.09 -5.91 37.60
C ARG A 3 17.25 -5.03 36.69
N GLU A 4 17.76 -3.83 36.40
CA GLU A 4 17.27 -2.96 35.34
C GLU A 4 17.30 -3.71 34.00
N HIS A 5 16.17 -3.73 33.29
CA HIS A 5 16.14 -4.05 31.87
C HIS A 5 16.49 -2.78 31.11
N GLN A 6 17.72 -2.69 30.59
CA GLN A 6 18.04 -1.72 29.53
C GLN A 6 17.44 -2.22 28.21
N PRO A 7 16.74 -1.38 27.43
CA PRO A 7 16.37 -1.72 26.06
C PRO A 7 17.64 -1.73 25.21
N VAL A 8 17.91 -2.85 24.56
CA VAL A 8 19.05 -3.04 23.68
C VAL A 8 18.62 -2.74 22.25
N THR A 9 18.94 -1.54 21.76
CA THR A 9 18.81 -1.16 20.34
C THR A 9 20.23 -1.06 19.78
N TYR A 10 20.75 -2.11 19.13
CA TYR A 10 22.09 -2.09 18.54
C TYR A 10 22.04 -1.44 17.14
N PHE A 11 22.01 -0.11 17.07
CA PHE A 11 22.54 0.59 15.90
C PHE A 11 24.05 0.72 16.09
N SER A 12 24.84 -0.12 15.42
CA SER A 12 26.29 0.05 15.35
C SER A 12 26.64 0.96 14.18
N ARG A 13 27.49 1.97 14.43
CA ARG A 13 28.06 2.74 13.33
C ARG A 13 29.03 1.86 12.57
N LEU A 14 28.77 1.72 11.27
CA LEU A 14 29.72 1.14 10.33
C LEU A 14 30.86 2.12 10.13
N ASP A 15 32.08 1.59 10.01
CA ASP A 15 33.19 2.42 9.60
C ASP A 15 33.17 2.70 8.09
N ALA A 16 34.07 3.56 7.63
CA ALA A 16 34.09 3.98 6.23
C ALA A 16 34.40 2.82 5.27
N ASP A 17 35.27 1.89 5.66
CA ASP A 17 35.69 0.77 4.81
C ASP A 17 34.56 -0.26 4.69
N GLU A 18 33.85 -0.52 5.79
CA GLU A 18 32.64 -1.34 5.83
C GLU A 18 31.53 -0.73 4.95
N CYS A 19 31.32 0.59 5.03
CA CYS A 19 30.34 1.28 4.19
C CYS A 19 30.64 1.10 2.69
N TRP A 20 31.91 1.25 2.27
CA TRP A 20 32.28 1.08 0.87
C TRP A 20 32.19 -0.37 0.39
N ALA A 21 32.49 -1.34 1.26
CA ALA A 21 32.33 -2.76 0.95
C ALA A 21 30.86 -3.12 0.71
N LEU A 22 29.95 -2.65 1.58
CA LEU A 22 28.51 -2.90 1.45
C LEU A 22 27.93 -2.25 0.19
N LEU A 23 28.38 -1.03 -0.14
CA LEU A 23 27.99 -0.37 -1.39
C LEU A 23 28.51 -1.07 -2.65
N ALA A 24 29.65 -1.77 -2.59
CA ALA A 24 30.19 -2.50 -3.74
C ALA A 24 29.37 -3.75 -4.10
N ASP A 25 28.68 -4.34 -3.12
CA ASP A 25 27.83 -5.53 -3.30
C ASP A 25 26.38 -5.19 -3.69
N ALA A 26 25.93 -3.94 -3.49
CA ALA A 26 24.60 -3.49 -3.87
C ALA A 26 24.49 -3.13 -5.37
N GLU A 27 23.43 -3.60 -6.03
CA GLU A 27 23.20 -3.34 -7.46
C GLU A 27 22.38 -2.06 -7.73
N ILE A 28 21.54 -1.64 -6.78
CA ILE A 28 20.58 -0.53 -6.92
C ILE A 28 20.71 0.41 -5.72
N GLY A 29 20.74 1.71 -5.98
CA GLY A 29 20.65 2.74 -4.95
C GLY A 29 19.74 3.89 -5.37
N ARG A 30 19.53 4.85 -4.49
CA ARG A 30 18.67 6.02 -4.71
C ARG A 30 19.52 7.28 -4.65
N ILE A 31 19.45 8.10 -5.69
CA ILE A 31 20.08 9.42 -5.69
C ILE A 31 19.02 10.49 -5.48
N ALA A 32 19.25 11.34 -4.49
CA ALA A 32 18.40 12.44 -4.09
C ALA A 32 19.13 13.77 -4.33
N TRP A 33 18.42 14.76 -4.87
CA TRP A 33 18.93 16.12 -5.04
C TRP A 33 17.79 17.13 -4.95
N LEU A 34 18.13 18.38 -4.68
CA LEU A 34 17.18 19.49 -4.71
C LEU A 34 17.23 20.15 -6.09
N GLY A 35 16.16 20.05 -6.86
CA GLY A 35 15.98 20.72 -8.15
C GLY A 35 15.02 21.89 -8.08
N ASP A 36 14.84 22.60 -9.21
CA ASP A 36 13.93 23.76 -9.31
C ASP A 36 12.47 23.40 -8.98
N ASP A 37 12.06 22.16 -9.27
CA ASP A 37 10.72 21.62 -9.03
C ASP A 37 10.57 20.94 -7.64
N GLY A 38 11.59 21.07 -6.78
CA GLY A 38 11.65 20.46 -5.44
C GLY A 38 12.58 19.26 -5.34
N ILE A 39 12.43 18.47 -4.27
CA ILE A 39 13.29 17.30 -4.00
C ILE A 39 12.96 16.20 -5.01
N SER A 40 13.98 15.74 -5.71
CA SER A 40 13.89 14.62 -6.64
C SER A 40 14.68 13.43 -6.09
N ILE A 41 14.09 12.25 -6.14
CA ILE A 41 14.73 10.98 -5.73
C ILE A 41 14.50 9.98 -6.84
N LEU A 42 15.57 9.41 -7.39
CA LEU A 42 15.49 8.42 -8.45
C LEU A 42 16.33 7.18 -8.13
N PRO A 43 15.83 5.97 -8.43
CA PRO A 43 16.64 4.76 -8.38
C PRO A 43 17.66 4.75 -9.52
N ILE A 44 18.88 4.30 -9.24
CA ILE A 44 19.96 4.15 -10.20
C ILE A 44 20.65 2.80 -10.03
N ASN A 45 21.05 2.20 -11.15
CA ASN A 45 22.10 1.18 -11.13
C ASN A 45 23.44 1.92 -11.00
N PHE A 46 24.29 1.45 -10.10
CA PHE A 46 25.57 2.08 -9.84
C PHE A 46 26.67 1.03 -9.71
N VAL A 47 27.91 1.51 -9.73
CA VAL A 47 29.10 0.75 -9.35
C VAL A 47 29.96 1.66 -8.47
N ILE A 48 30.76 1.07 -7.60
CA ILE A 48 31.78 1.80 -6.85
C ILE A 48 33.10 1.75 -7.62
N ASP A 49 33.70 2.91 -7.88
CA ASP A 49 35.02 3.07 -8.50
C ASP A 49 35.82 4.07 -7.67
N ASP A 50 36.94 3.64 -7.09
CA ASP A 50 37.85 4.46 -6.26
C ASP A 50 37.13 5.35 -5.22
N GLY A 51 36.28 4.74 -4.39
CA GLY A 51 35.52 5.47 -3.35
C GLY A 51 34.48 6.46 -3.90
N THR A 52 34.05 6.26 -5.16
CA THR A 52 33.05 7.10 -5.82
C THR A 52 31.90 6.25 -6.36
N VAL A 53 30.68 6.74 -6.18
CA VAL A 53 29.48 6.14 -6.78
C VAL A 53 29.38 6.57 -8.24
N VAL A 54 29.46 5.61 -9.16
CA VAL A 54 29.42 5.85 -10.61
C VAL A 54 28.17 5.20 -11.21
N PHE A 55 27.41 5.97 -11.99
CA PHE A 55 26.22 5.48 -12.67
C PHE A 55 26.11 6.07 -14.09
N ASN A 56 25.40 5.35 -14.96
CA ASN A 56 25.15 5.79 -16.33
C ASN A 56 23.78 6.46 -16.43
N THR A 57 23.70 7.54 -17.21
CA THR A 57 22.44 8.22 -17.49
C THR A 57 22.36 8.71 -18.92
N SER A 58 21.14 8.75 -19.49
CA SER A 58 20.86 9.35 -20.79
C SER A 58 20.91 10.89 -20.71
N PRO A 59 21.36 11.62 -21.75
CA PRO A 59 21.26 13.08 -21.81
C PRO A 59 19.83 13.63 -21.67
N SER A 60 18.81 12.80 -21.92
CA SER A 60 17.39 13.15 -21.76
C SER A 60 16.82 12.84 -20.37
N SER A 61 17.61 12.21 -19.49
CA SER A 61 17.18 11.87 -18.13
C SER A 61 17.21 13.10 -17.23
N PRO A 62 16.33 13.21 -16.22
CA PRO A 62 16.43 14.23 -15.18
C PRO A 62 17.81 14.25 -14.49
N LEU A 63 18.47 13.09 -14.40
CA LEU A 63 19.81 12.94 -13.85
C LEU A 63 20.91 13.60 -14.70
N ALA A 64 20.65 13.92 -15.97
CA ALA A 64 21.61 14.63 -16.82
C ALA A 64 21.91 16.05 -16.30
N ARG A 65 21.01 16.62 -15.48
CA ARG A 65 21.20 17.93 -14.85
C ARG A 65 22.24 17.89 -13.72
N LEU A 66 22.52 16.71 -13.16
CA LEU A 66 23.56 16.49 -12.14
C LEU A 66 25.00 16.62 -12.69
N VAL A 67 25.17 16.98 -13.97
CA VAL A 67 26.48 17.35 -14.54
C VAL A 67 26.91 18.75 -14.06
N GLU A 68 25.96 19.57 -13.61
CA GLU A 68 26.22 20.85 -12.95
C GLU A 68 26.42 20.64 -11.43
N PRO A 69 27.24 21.47 -10.74
CA PRO A 69 27.47 21.37 -9.30
C PRO A 69 26.15 21.40 -8.51
N THR A 70 25.72 20.23 -8.06
CA THR A 70 24.47 20.01 -7.33
C THR A 70 24.79 19.21 -6.07
N GLU A 71 24.26 19.63 -4.92
CA GLU A 71 24.33 18.79 -3.73
C GLU A 71 23.45 17.56 -3.91
N VAL A 72 24.06 16.39 -3.72
CA VAL A 72 23.40 15.11 -3.89
C VAL A 72 23.64 14.24 -2.66
N ALA A 73 22.61 13.48 -2.31
CA ALA A 73 22.71 12.36 -1.40
C ALA A 73 22.46 11.08 -2.19
N PHE A 74 23.26 10.06 -1.94
CA PHE A 74 23.07 8.72 -2.46
C PHE A 74 22.86 7.77 -1.29
N GLU A 75 21.86 6.91 -1.39
CA GLU A 75 21.59 5.88 -0.40
C GLU A 75 21.49 4.52 -1.09
N ALA A 76 22.14 3.53 -0.50
CA ALA A 76 21.76 2.15 -0.70
C ALA A 76 21.56 1.49 0.67
N ASP A 77 20.61 0.58 0.70
CA ASP A 77 20.25 -0.20 1.86
C ASP A 77 20.06 -1.65 1.40
N ASP A 78 20.34 -2.56 2.31
CA ASP A 78 19.90 -3.94 2.16
C ASP A 78 19.54 -4.50 3.54
N ILE A 79 18.59 -5.41 3.54
CA ILE A 79 18.18 -6.12 4.74
C ILE A 79 18.28 -7.61 4.48
N ASP A 80 19.17 -8.25 5.23
CA ASP A 80 19.20 -9.69 5.26
C ASP A 80 17.96 -10.17 6.01
N ASN A 81 16.97 -10.63 5.24
CA ASN A 81 15.69 -11.10 5.75
C ASN A 81 15.83 -12.36 6.63
N GLU A 82 16.95 -13.09 6.56
CA GLU A 82 17.20 -14.26 7.41
C GLU A 82 17.75 -13.88 8.79
N SER A 83 18.68 -12.92 8.86
CA SER A 83 19.26 -12.47 10.13
C SER A 83 18.55 -11.26 10.75
N ALA A 84 17.63 -10.62 10.01
CA ALA A 84 17.00 -9.34 10.36
C ALA A 84 18.02 -8.23 10.66
N VAL A 85 19.23 -8.36 10.13
CA VAL A 85 20.29 -7.35 10.16
C VAL A 85 20.25 -6.64 8.83
N GLY A 86 20.04 -5.33 8.88
CA GLY A 86 20.12 -4.47 7.71
C GLY A 86 21.25 -3.47 7.86
N TRP A 87 21.70 -2.97 6.72
CA TRP A 87 22.61 -1.84 6.65
C TRP A 87 21.98 -0.76 5.76
N SER A 88 22.26 0.50 6.09
CA SER A 88 21.95 1.64 5.23
C SER A 88 23.20 2.53 5.21
N VAL A 89 23.67 2.84 4.01
CA VAL A 89 24.83 3.70 3.79
C VAL A 89 24.38 4.91 2.98
N ILE A 90 24.60 6.09 3.55
CA ILE A 90 24.30 7.37 2.91
C ILE A 90 25.62 8.08 2.56
N VAL A 91 25.83 8.32 1.28
CA VAL A 91 26.95 9.10 0.75
C VAL A 91 26.45 10.50 0.40
N ARG A 92 27.09 11.55 0.94
CA ARG A 92 26.78 12.94 0.60
C ARG A 92 27.92 13.53 -0.22
N ALA A 93 27.59 14.13 -1.37
CA ALA A 93 28.56 14.78 -2.22
C ALA A 93 28.10 16.20 -2.55
N SER A 94 29.03 17.15 -2.46
CA SER A 94 28.79 18.56 -2.81
C SER A 94 28.87 18.83 -4.31
N GLN A 95 29.37 17.87 -5.12
CA GLN A 95 29.40 17.94 -6.59
C GLN A 95 29.39 16.55 -7.24
N ALA A 96 28.42 16.29 -8.12
CA ALA A 96 28.53 15.23 -9.12
C ALA A 96 29.42 15.73 -10.28
N ARG A 97 30.34 14.88 -10.75
CA ARG A 97 31.32 15.25 -11.79
C ARG A 97 31.29 14.25 -12.94
N ARG A 98 31.41 14.76 -14.16
CA ARG A 98 31.69 13.94 -15.35
C ARG A 98 33.17 13.54 -15.35
N PRO A 99 33.54 12.25 -15.52
CA PRO A 99 34.93 11.85 -15.65
C PRO A 99 35.59 12.60 -16.82
N SER A 100 36.80 13.14 -16.62
CA SER A 100 37.53 13.80 -17.70
C SER A 100 37.89 12.79 -18.80
N ARG A 101 37.89 13.23 -20.06
CA ARG A 101 38.08 12.37 -21.25
C ARG A 101 39.43 11.62 -21.32
N ASN A 102 40.34 11.87 -20.36
CA ASN A 102 41.67 11.25 -20.28
C ASN A 102 41.87 10.31 -19.09
N GLY A 103 40.86 10.10 -18.23
CA GLY A 103 40.89 9.06 -17.19
C GLY A 103 40.19 7.80 -17.69
N ARG A 104 40.89 6.95 -18.45
CA ARG A 104 40.46 5.55 -18.56
C ARG A 104 40.55 4.96 -17.16
N ALA A 105 39.41 4.60 -16.58
CA ALA A 105 39.37 3.59 -15.52
C ALA A 105 40.22 2.41 -15.99
N SER A 106 41.17 2.01 -15.15
CA SER A 106 42.05 0.87 -15.42
C SER A 106 41.20 -0.32 -15.86
N ALA A 107 41.48 -0.80 -17.06
CA ALA A 107 40.82 -1.92 -17.68
C ALA A 107 40.87 -3.15 -16.76
N GLY A 108 39.72 -3.50 -16.18
CA GLY A 108 39.60 -4.60 -15.24
C GLY A 108 38.19 -5.20 -15.09
N SER A 109 37.19 -4.79 -15.86
CA SER A 109 35.96 -5.59 -16.10
C SER A 109 35.15 -4.95 -17.23
N THR A 110 34.63 -5.77 -18.15
CA THR A 110 34.04 -5.33 -19.43
C THR A 110 32.52 -5.18 -19.32
N THR A 111 32.01 -4.53 -18.27
CA THR A 111 30.58 -4.29 -18.07
C THR A 111 30.35 -3.00 -17.29
N GLY A 112 30.13 -1.88 -17.99
CA GLY A 112 29.54 -0.70 -17.35
C GLY A 112 28.08 -1.01 -16.92
N PRO A 113 27.53 -0.28 -15.93
CA PRO A 113 26.18 -0.53 -15.45
C PRO A 113 25.17 -0.36 -16.59
N SER A 114 24.33 -1.38 -16.80
CA SER A 114 23.23 -1.34 -17.78
C SER A 114 22.17 -0.32 -17.35
N ALA A 115 21.57 0.39 -18.31
CA ALA A 115 20.45 1.29 -18.03
C ALA A 115 19.25 0.51 -17.45
N TRP A 116 18.58 1.11 -16.47
CA TRP A 116 17.32 0.60 -15.97
C TRP A 116 16.18 0.91 -16.95
N PRO A 117 15.25 -0.03 -17.22
CA PRO A 117 15.24 -1.45 -16.86
C PRO A 117 15.94 -2.32 -17.92
N SER A 118 16.55 -3.45 -17.50
CA SER A 118 17.03 -4.49 -18.43
C SER A 118 16.40 -5.86 -18.10
N PRO A 119 16.12 -6.72 -19.10
CA PRO A 119 15.47 -8.00 -18.87
C PRO A 119 16.49 -9.06 -18.42
N ARG A 120 16.40 -9.58 -17.19
CA ARG A 120 17.21 -10.74 -16.74
C ARG A 120 16.43 -12.06 -16.76
N ARG A 121 17.15 -13.12 -17.16
CA ARG A 121 16.75 -14.53 -17.28
C ARG A 121 16.77 -15.27 -15.92
N PRO A 122 16.08 -16.43 -15.78
CA PRO A 122 15.96 -17.15 -14.51
C PRO A 122 17.06 -18.20 -14.30
N SER A 123 17.51 -18.43 -13.06
CA SER A 123 18.18 -19.65 -12.51
C SER A 123 18.46 -19.47 -10.99
N PRO A 124 18.82 -20.51 -10.21
CA PRO A 124 17.97 -21.59 -9.68
C PRO A 124 17.94 -21.63 -8.13
N VAL A 125 16.95 -22.34 -7.56
CA VAL A 125 16.76 -22.57 -6.11
C VAL A 125 17.74 -23.63 -5.59
N ALA A 126 18.37 -23.36 -4.43
CA ALA A 126 19.10 -24.35 -3.63
C ALA A 126 18.62 -24.31 -2.17
N SER A 127 18.49 -25.47 -1.54
CA SER A 127 17.98 -25.69 -0.19
C SER A 127 18.99 -26.51 0.62
N CYS A 128 19.21 -26.17 1.91
CA CYS A 128 19.80 -27.02 2.98
C CYS A 128 19.79 -26.30 4.36
N PRO A 129 20.04 -26.99 5.50
CA PRO A 129 19.17 -26.98 6.69
C PRO A 129 19.58 -26.00 7.80
N GLY A 130 18.58 -25.43 8.49
CA GLY A 130 18.75 -24.36 9.48
C GLY A 130 18.99 -24.80 10.94
N PRO A 131 19.31 -23.85 11.84
CA PRO A 131 19.31 -24.06 13.27
C PRO A 131 18.00 -23.61 13.95
N GLU A 132 17.70 -24.34 15.02
CA GLU A 132 16.67 -24.27 16.05
C GLU A 132 15.53 -23.23 15.96
N ARG A 133 14.35 -23.77 15.65
CA ARG A 133 13.02 -23.17 15.69
C ARG A 133 12.66 -22.72 17.11
N VAL A 134 12.39 -21.43 17.32
CA VAL A 134 11.21 -21.09 18.13
C VAL A 134 10.03 -21.22 17.18
N ARG A 135 9.30 -22.32 17.34
CA ARG A 135 8.11 -22.63 16.56
C ARG A 135 7.06 -21.55 16.87
N GLY A 136 6.98 -20.52 16.02
CA GLY A 136 5.66 -19.98 15.70
C GLY A 136 4.92 -21.15 15.07
N GLU A 137 4.00 -21.76 15.80
CA GLU A 137 3.05 -22.65 15.16
C GLU A 137 2.40 -21.87 14.02
N PRO A 138 2.18 -22.47 12.84
CA PRO A 138 1.28 -21.86 11.88
C PRO A 138 -0.02 -21.62 12.65
N MET A 139 -0.45 -20.37 12.80
CA MET A 139 -1.77 -20.08 13.32
C MET A 139 -2.80 -20.38 12.22
N SER A 140 -2.87 -21.64 11.81
CA SER A 140 -4.06 -22.22 11.20
C SER A 140 -5.08 -22.62 12.27
N ASP A 141 -4.90 -22.18 13.53
CA ASP A 141 -5.82 -22.39 14.64
C ASP A 141 -6.13 -21.10 15.42
N ARG A 142 -6.15 -19.95 14.74
CA ARG A 142 -7.02 -18.88 15.25
C ARG A 142 -8.45 -19.26 14.88
N THR A 143 -9.18 -19.77 15.86
CA THR A 143 -10.62 -19.98 15.77
C THR A 143 -11.39 -18.66 15.67
N VAL A 144 -10.74 -17.54 16.02
CA VAL A 144 -11.34 -16.21 16.04
C VAL A 144 -10.63 -15.30 15.02
N PRO A 145 -11.34 -14.73 14.04
CA PRO A 145 -10.76 -13.80 13.07
C PRO A 145 -10.18 -12.55 13.75
N LEU A 146 -9.20 -11.90 13.13
CA LEU A 146 -8.60 -10.65 13.61
C LEU A 146 -8.86 -9.50 12.64
N ILE A 147 -9.39 -8.39 13.17
CA ILE A 147 -9.54 -7.12 12.46
C ILE A 147 -8.54 -6.12 13.04
N VAL A 148 -7.67 -5.58 12.19
CA VAL A 148 -6.70 -4.54 12.57
C VAL A 148 -7.19 -3.19 12.06
N VAL A 149 -7.20 -2.18 12.90
CA VAL A 149 -7.62 -0.82 12.55
C VAL A 149 -6.49 0.16 12.83
N GLY A 150 -6.11 0.94 11.81
CA GLY A 150 -5.18 2.05 11.96
C GLY A 150 -5.86 3.24 12.65
N VAL A 151 -5.24 3.75 13.71
CA VAL A 151 -5.74 4.85 14.54
C VAL A 151 -4.72 5.98 14.56
N ASP A 152 -5.17 7.18 14.20
CA ASP A 152 -4.35 8.40 14.18
C ASP A 152 -5.03 9.58 14.93
N GLY A 153 -6.16 9.31 15.59
CA GLY A 153 -6.97 10.32 16.30
C GLY A 153 -7.78 11.24 15.38
N SER A 154 -7.73 11.07 14.06
CA SER A 154 -8.52 11.86 13.11
C SER A 154 -9.98 11.39 12.99
N ASP A 155 -10.84 12.22 12.41
CA ASP A 155 -12.24 11.84 12.13
C ASP A 155 -12.35 10.61 11.21
N ASP A 156 -11.48 10.51 10.19
CA ASP A 156 -11.42 9.35 9.30
C ASP A 156 -10.93 8.10 10.07
N GLY A 157 -9.93 8.26 10.95
CA GLY A 157 -9.45 7.20 11.85
C GLY A 157 -10.54 6.71 12.80
N LEU A 158 -11.27 7.60 13.46
CA LEU A 158 -12.39 7.22 14.33
C LEU A 158 -13.53 6.57 13.55
N ARG A 159 -13.75 6.94 12.28
CA ARG A 159 -14.69 6.22 11.41
C ARG A 159 -14.21 4.83 11.02
N ALA A 160 -12.92 4.66 10.77
CA ALA A 160 -12.31 3.34 10.60
C ALA A 160 -12.54 2.47 11.85
N VAL A 161 -12.41 3.04 13.05
CA VAL A 161 -12.71 2.36 14.31
C VAL A 161 -14.18 1.95 14.39
N ARG A 162 -15.12 2.84 14.06
CA ARG A 162 -16.56 2.48 14.06
C ARG A 162 -16.85 1.31 13.13
N PHE A 163 -16.29 1.33 11.92
CA PHE A 163 -16.48 0.25 10.96
C PHE A 163 -15.82 -1.05 11.43
N GLY A 164 -14.56 -0.97 11.87
CA GLY A 164 -13.81 -2.12 12.36
C GLY A 164 -14.48 -2.78 13.57
N ALA A 165 -14.96 -2.00 14.53
CA ALA A 165 -15.68 -2.50 15.70
C ALA A 165 -17.02 -3.15 15.33
N ASN A 166 -17.82 -2.54 14.44
CA ASN A 166 -19.06 -3.14 13.94
C ASN A 166 -18.80 -4.44 13.17
N THR A 167 -17.74 -4.46 12.37
CA THR A 167 -17.32 -5.65 11.64
C THR A 167 -16.89 -6.73 12.63
N ALA A 168 -16.09 -6.38 13.64
CA ALA A 168 -15.66 -7.32 14.67
C ALA A 168 -16.85 -7.94 15.42
N LEU A 169 -17.82 -7.12 15.82
CA LEU A 169 -19.06 -7.58 16.44
C LEU A 169 -19.80 -8.59 15.59
N ARG A 170 -20.09 -8.26 14.32
CA ARG A 170 -20.83 -9.13 13.39
C ARG A 170 -20.10 -10.45 13.11
N HIS A 171 -18.78 -10.40 13.08
CA HIS A 171 -17.94 -11.55 12.73
C HIS A 171 -17.46 -12.38 13.92
N GLY A 172 -17.77 -11.98 15.15
CA GLY A 172 -17.18 -12.62 16.31
C GLY A 172 -15.65 -12.44 16.41
N ALA A 173 -15.05 -11.48 15.67
CA ALA A 173 -13.62 -11.28 15.55
C ALA A 173 -12.97 -10.48 16.71
N GLU A 174 -11.68 -10.67 16.96
CA GLU A 174 -10.91 -9.73 17.78
C GLU A 174 -10.67 -8.41 17.01
N LEU A 175 -10.56 -7.31 17.75
CA LEU A 175 -10.22 -5.98 17.23
C LEU A 175 -8.87 -5.54 17.81
N MET A 176 -7.92 -5.23 16.94
CA MET A 176 -6.65 -4.61 17.30
C MET A 176 -6.60 -3.17 16.78
N LEU A 177 -6.52 -2.22 17.69
CA LEU A 177 -6.38 -0.79 17.42
C LEU A 177 -4.90 -0.44 17.43
N VAL A 178 -4.39 0.08 16.32
CA VAL A 178 -2.95 0.30 16.14
C VAL A 178 -2.67 1.74 15.79
N ASN A 179 -1.86 2.40 16.60
CA ASN A 179 -1.25 3.68 16.27
C ASN A 179 0.21 3.45 15.88
N ALA A 180 0.58 3.85 14.67
CA ALA A 180 1.95 3.75 14.20
C ALA A 180 2.64 5.11 14.36
N VAL A 181 3.72 5.14 15.14
CA VAL A 181 4.53 6.32 15.37
C VAL A 181 5.71 6.26 14.41
N ASP A 182 5.71 7.17 13.44
CA ASP A 182 6.75 7.25 12.42
C ASP A 182 8.09 7.68 13.04
N ASP A 183 9.06 6.77 13.02
CA ASP A 183 10.42 6.95 13.51
C ASP A 183 11.26 7.89 12.63
N THR A 184 10.83 8.16 11.40
CA THR A 184 11.48 9.16 10.53
C THR A 184 11.17 10.60 10.98
N LEU A 185 10.02 10.83 11.61
CA LEU A 185 9.68 12.11 12.25
C LEU A 185 10.55 12.38 13.49
N MET A 186 11.14 11.33 14.05
CA MET A 186 12.10 11.40 15.15
C MET A 186 13.51 11.77 14.69
N ALA A 187 13.88 11.42 13.46
CA ALA A 187 15.18 11.68 12.87
C ALA A 187 15.36 13.09 12.27
N GLY A 188 14.35 13.97 12.39
CA GLY A 188 14.50 15.40 12.18
C GLY A 188 14.88 15.79 10.75
N ALA A 189 14.06 15.43 9.75
CA ALA A 189 14.22 15.96 8.39
C ALA A 189 14.06 17.51 8.31
N TRP A 190 13.51 18.14 9.36
CA TRP A 190 13.18 19.58 9.41
C TRP A 190 13.62 20.30 10.70
N GLY A 191 14.56 19.73 11.47
CA GLY A 191 15.09 20.39 12.67
C GLY A 191 14.11 20.51 13.87
N VAL A 192 12.93 19.92 13.78
CA VAL A 192 12.00 19.74 14.91
C VAL A 192 12.09 18.29 15.34
N VAL A 193 12.82 18.03 16.42
CA VAL A 193 12.80 16.73 17.10
C VAL A 193 11.56 16.72 17.98
N TYR A 194 10.56 15.90 17.64
CA TYR A 194 9.49 15.60 18.58
C TYR A 194 10.03 14.62 19.62
N ASP A 195 9.74 14.88 20.89
CA ASP A 195 10.10 13.99 21.98
C ASP A 195 9.38 12.63 21.78
N PRO A 196 10.11 11.49 21.74
CA PRO A 196 9.51 10.15 21.63
C PRO A 196 8.39 9.90 22.62
N GLU A 197 8.55 10.39 23.85
CA GLU A 197 7.56 10.20 24.92
C GLU A 197 6.26 10.94 24.60
N VAL A 198 6.36 12.11 23.94
CA VAL A 198 5.20 12.92 23.51
C VAL A 198 4.47 12.25 22.34
N LEU A 199 5.18 11.74 21.34
CA LEU A 199 4.57 11.03 20.21
C LEU A 199 3.91 9.72 20.67
N GLN A 200 4.58 8.96 21.54
CA GLN A 200 4.02 7.75 22.11
C GLN A 200 2.79 8.05 22.97
N ALA A 201 2.83 9.08 23.82
CA ALA A 201 1.69 9.50 24.62
C ALA A 201 0.50 9.95 23.75
N ALA A 202 0.75 10.63 22.63
CA ALA A 202 -0.28 10.99 21.66
C ALA A 202 -0.91 9.73 21.03
N GLY A 203 -0.09 8.73 20.66
CA GLY A 203 -0.56 7.44 20.15
C GLY A 203 -1.39 6.66 21.16
N VAL A 204 -0.97 6.62 22.43
CA VAL A 204 -1.73 6.02 23.53
C VAL A 204 -3.08 6.73 23.70
N SER A 205 -3.10 8.06 23.69
CA SER A 205 -4.33 8.85 23.80
C SER A 205 -5.30 8.56 22.65
N ALA A 206 -4.80 8.49 21.42
CA ALA A 206 -5.60 8.15 20.24
C ALA A 206 -6.20 6.74 20.35
N ASN A 207 -5.41 5.77 20.82
CA ASN A 207 -5.87 4.40 21.06
C ASN A 207 -6.92 4.30 22.18
N GLU A 208 -6.77 5.05 23.28
CA GLU A 208 -7.77 5.09 24.35
C GLU A 208 -9.09 5.68 23.87
N GLN A 209 -9.05 6.75 23.07
CA GLN A 209 -10.25 7.29 22.42
C GLN A 209 -10.92 6.26 21.51
N ALA A 210 -10.14 5.57 20.67
CA ALA A 210 -10.63 4.53 19.77
C ALA A 210 -11.23 3.34 20.55
N LYS A 211 -10.59 2.93 21.65
CA LYS A 211 -11.08 1.87 22.52
C LYS A 211 -12.40 2.25 23.19
N GLY A 212 -12.51 3.48 23.69
CA GLY A 212 -13.76 4.01 24.24
C GLY A 212 -14.92 3.92 23.23
N LEU A 213 -14.65 4.27 21.97
CA LEU A 213 -15.63 4.18 20.89
C LEU A 213 -16.02 2.72 20.55
N ALA A 214 -15.05 1.80 20.54
CA ALA A 214 -15.34 0.37 20.32
C ALA A 214 -16.20 -0.22 21.45
N LEU A 215 -15.98 0.21 22.70
CA LEU A 215 -16.79 -0.17 23.86
C LEU A 215 -18.22 0.40 23.77
N GLU A 216 -18.38 1.65 23.35
CA GLU A 216 -19.70 2.28 23.15
C GLU A 216 -20.54 1.53 22.11
N ILE A 217 -19.90 1.02 21.06
CA ILE A 217 -20.52 0.18 20.02
C ILE A 217 -20.93 -1.21 20.56
N GLY A 218 -20.40 -1.62 21.71
CA GLY A 218 -20.74 -2.86 22.40
C GLY A 218 -19.75 -4.00 22.20
N LEU A 219 -18.55 -3.75 21.67
CA LEU A 219 -17.52 -4.79 21.56
C LEU A 219 -16.99 -5.15 22.97
N PRO A 220 -16.95 -6.43 23.36
CA PRO A 220 -16.46 -6.83 24.68
C PRO A 220 -15.00 -6.39 24.91
N THR A 221 -14.67 -5.97 26.12
CA THR A 221 -13.34 -5.43 26.45
C THR A 221 -12.23 -6.45 26.17
N GLU A 222 -12.46 -7.72 26.46
CA GLU A 222 -11.55 -8.84 26.21
C GLU A 222 -11.24 -9.07 24.72
N ARG A 223 -12.06 -8.52 23.82
CA ARG A 223 -11.89 -8.61 22.37
C ARG A 223 -11.29 -7.35 21.74
N ILE A 224 -10.97 -6.31 22.50
CA ILE A 224 -10.22 -5.15 21.97
C ILE A 224 -8.82 -5.04 22.58
N LYS A 225 -7.82 -5.02 21.70
CA LYS A 225 -6.40 -4.83 21.98
C LYS A 225 -5.96 -3.48 21.41
N THR A 226 -5.03 -2.81 22.08
CA THR A 226 -4.49 -1.51 21.66
C THR A 226 -2.98 -1.59 21.64
N GLU A 227 -2.36 -1.19 20.55
CA GLU A 227 -0.90 -1.22 20.38
C GLU A 227 -0.40 0.12 19.81
N VAL A 228 0.71 0.61 20.35
CA VAL A 228 1.47 1.73 19.76
C VAL A 228 2.77 1.14 19.24
N VAL A 229 2.96 1.20 17.92
CA VAL A 229 4.07 0.53 17.24
C VAL A 229 4.97 1.57 16.59
N MET A 230 6.28 1.42 16.74
CA MET A 230 7.25 2.27 16.06
C MET A 230 7.44 1.83 14.61
N GLY A 231 7.51 2.80 13.71
CA GLY A 231 7.79 2.59 12.29
C GLY A 231 6.79 3.29 11.37
N SER A 232 7.08 3.28 10.07
CA SER A 232 6.20 3.92 9.08
C SER A 232 4.78 3.32 9.13
N PRO A 233 3.71 4.13 9.17
CA PRO A 233 2.34 3.63 9.26
C PRO A 233 1.95 2.64 8.16
N GLY A 234 2.41 2.87 6.93
CA GLY A 234 2.19 1.94 5.82
C GLY A 234 2.85 0.58 6.05
N GLY A 235 4.10 0.55 6.51
CA GLY A 235 4.85 -0.68 6.77
C GLY A 235 4.31 -1.47 7.95
N VAL A 236 4.00 -0.80 9.05
CA VAL A 236 3.41 -1.43 10.26
C VAL A 236 2.10 -2.15 9.89
N MET A 237 1.20 -1.45 9.20
CA MET A 237 -0.09 -2.01 8.82
C MET A 237 0.05 -3.13 7.78
N ALA A 238 0.99 -3.03 6.84
CA ALA A 238 1.29 -4.10 5.88
C ALA A 238 1.78 -5.36 6.61
N ARG A 239 2.69 -5.23 7.58
CA ARG A 239 3.17 -6.37 8.37
C ARG A 239 2.04 -7.02 9.17
N LEU A 240 1.20 -6.23 9.82
CA LEU A 240 0.07 -6.73 10.59
C LEU A 240 -0.98 -7.41 9.71
N SER A 241 -1.09 -7.03 8.44
CA SER A 241 -2.00 -7.66 7.49
C SER A 241 -1.63 -9.12 7.16
N GLU A 242 -0.41 -9.57 7.44
CA GLU A 242 0.00 -10.97 7.26
C GLU A 242 -0.70 -11.92 8.23
N VAL A 243 -1.17 -11.39 9.37
CA VAL A 243 -1.82 -12.16 10.45
C VAL A 243 -3.25 -11.70 10.72
N ALA A 244 -3.76 -10.74 9.95
CA ALA A 244 -5.11 -10.21 10.07
C ALA A 244 -6.01 -10.76 8.95
N ASP A 245 -7.29 -10.90 9.24
CA ASP A 245 -8.32 -11.25 8.24
C ASP A 245 -8.85 -10.00 7.53
N LEU A 246 -8.68 -8.83 8.14
CA LEU A 246 -9.08 -7.54 7.60
C LEU A 246 -8.24 -6.41 8.20
N VAL A 247 -7.78 -5.49 7.36
CA VAL A 247 -7.24 -4.20 7.79
C VAL A 247 -8.23 -3.10 7.46
N VAL A 248 -8.47 -2.17 8.40
CA VAL A 248 -9.30 -0.98 8.19
C VAL A 248 -8.47 0.27 8.42
N VAL A 249 -8.49 1.20 7.48
CA VAL A 249 -7.77 2.48 7.59
C VAL A 249 -8.66 3.64 7.20
N GLY A 250 -8.46 4.77 7.87
CA GLY A 250 -8.99 6.04 7.42
C GLY A 250 -8.33 6.47 6.11
N ARG A 251 -9.02 7.28 5.30
CA ARG A 251 -8.46 7.80 4.06
C ARG A 251 -7.29 8.74 4.36
N ARG A 252 -7.38 9.59 5.41
CA ARG A 252 -6.31 10.50 5.89
C ARG A 252 -6.42 10.91 7.36
N ALA A 253 -5.28 11.20 8.00
CA ALA A 253 -5.20 11.99 9.23
C ALA A 253 -5.48 13.50 8.93
N ALA A 254 -6.28 14.22 9.71
CA ALA A 254 -6.77 15.59 9.39
C ALA A 254 -5.65 16.68 9.31
N THR A 255 -5.71 17.72 8.45
CA THR A 255 -6.48 19.00 8.55
C THR A 255 -6.67 19.73 7.18
N GLY A 256 -7.66 20.63 7.02
CA GLY A 256 -7.65 21.71 6.01
C GLY A 256 -8.34 21.52 4.62
N LEU A 257 -8.04 22.43 3.69
CA LEU A 257 -8.69 22.67 2.37
C LEU A 257 -8.35 21.62 1.30
N GLU A 258 -8.34 20.32 1.63
CA GLU A 258 -7.74 19.29 0.78
C GLU A 258 -8.66 18.13 0.44
N ARG A 259 -9.88 18.40 -0.02
CA ARG A 259 -10.86 17.35 -0.39
C ARG A 259 -10.51 16.52 -1.66
N MET A 260 -9.33 16.72 -2.26
CA MET A 260 -9.00 16.22 -3.62
C MET A 260 -7.95 15.09 -3.71
N PHE A 261 -7.27 14.70 -2.63
CA PHE A 261 -6.14 13.73 -2.65
C PHE A 261 -6.38 12.42 -1.83
N VAL A 262 -5.42 11.48 -1.83
CA VAL A 262 -5.44 10.27 -0.99
C VAL A 262 -4.23 10.29 -0.07
N GLY A 263 -4.36 9.84 1.18
CA GLY A 263 -3.25 9.81 2.13
C GLY A 263 -2.18 8.81 1.72
N SER A 264 -0.90 9.15 1.93
CA SER A 264 0.24 8.26 1.66
C SER A 264 0.14 6.92 2.40
N THR A 265 -0.33 6.94 3.65
CA THR A 265 -0.55 5.73 4.46
C THR A 265 -1.58 4.81 3.83
N SER A 266 -2.78 5.29 3.51
CA SER A 266 -3.84 4.43 2.95
C SER A 266 -3.45 3.85 1.59
N VAL A 267 -2.73 4.62 0.75
CA VAL A 267 -2.15 4.12 -0.51
C VAL A 267 -1.11 3.02 -0.24
N ALA A 268 -0.20 3.23 0.70
CA ALA A 268 0.84 2.25 1.04
C ALA A 268 0.25 0.96 1.61
N VAL A 269 -0.77 1.06 2.47
CA VAL A 269 -1.46 -0.12 3.02
C VAL A 269 -2.17 -0.90 1.92
N VAL A 270 -2.96 -0.23 1.08
CA VAL A 270 -3.65 -0.91 -0.04
C VAL A 270 -2.66 -1.57 -1.00
N ALA A 271 -1.51 -0.94 -1.25
CA ALA A 271 -0.50 -1.48 -2.15
C ALA A 271 0.22 -2.71 -1.59
N ASN A 272 0.42 -2.80 -0.27
CA ASN A 272 1.32 -3.78 0.35
C ASN A 272 0.65 -4.78 1.31
N ALA A 273 -0.63 -4.62 1.64
CA ALA A 273 -1.31 -5.55 2.54
C ALA A 273 -1.46 -6.95 1.93
N SER A 274 -1.37 -7.99 2.77
CA SER A 274 -1.55 -9.41 2.48
C SER A 274 -2.99 -9.89 2.68
N CYS A 275 -3.83 -9.12 3.38
CA CYS A 275 -5.25 -9.36 3.57
C CYS A 275 -6.09 -8.27 2.89
N PRO A 276 -7.42 -8.44 2.78
CA PRO A 276 -8.31 -7.38 2.32
C PRO A 276 -8.16 -6.11 3.17
N VAL A 277 -8.33 -4.96 2.52
CA VAL A 277 -8.22 -3.63 3.14
C VAL A 277 -9.52 -2.87 2.95
N VAL A 278 -10.07 -2.30 4.02
CA VAL A 278 -11.15 -1.33 3.94
C VAL A 278 -10.61 0.07 4.13
N VAL A 279 -10.92 0.95 3.16
CA VAL A 279 -10.62 2.37 3.22
C VAL A 279 -11.91 3.15 3.47
N ILE A 280 -11.90 4.01 4.50
CA ILE A 280 -13.09 4.79 4.90
C ILE A 280 -12.76 6.26 4.93
N SER A 281 -13.68 7.11 4.47
CA SER A 281 -13.57 8.55 4.68
C SER A 281 -14.79 9.18 5.35
N ALA A 282 -14.53 10.09 6.29
CA ALA A 282 -15.52 11.01 6.84
C ALA A 282 -15.99 12.03 5.80
N ALA A 283 -15.06 12.54 4.99
CA ALA A 283 -15.35 13.61 4.04
C ALA A 283 -16.27 13.18 2.90
N ALA A 284 -16.23 11.89 2.53
CA ALA A 284 -17.06 11.34 1.46
C ALA A 284 -18.31 10.59 1.97
N HIS A 285 -18.38 10.26 3.26
CA HIS A 285 -19.52 9.52 3.84
C HIS A 285 -19.96 10.13 5.19
N PRO A 286 -20.48 11.36 5.26
CA PRO A 286 -20.82 11.98 6.56
C PRO A 286 -21.90 11.20 7.35
N SER A 287 -22.75 10.41 6.67
CA SER A 287 -23.76 9.55 7.27
C SER A 287 -23.20 8.21 7.78
N PRO A 288 -23.92 7.48 8.65
CA PRO A 288 -23.64 6.08 8.94
C PRO A 288 -23.66 5.23 7.66
N VAL A 289 -22.76 4.26 7.58
CA VAL A 289 -22.64 3.31 6.46
C VAL A 289 -23.42 2.02 6.77
N GLY A 290 -23.95 1.31 5.77
CA GLY A 290 -24.64 0.03 5.99
C GLY A 290 -26.18 0.12 6.07
N SER A 291 -26.79 1.17 5.53
CA SER A 291 -28.24 1.39 5.57
C SER A 291 -28.93 1.37 4.20
N LYS A 292 -28.19 1.17 3.11
CA LYS A 292 -28.70 1.25 1.73
C LYS A 292 -29.17 -0.12 1.20
N GLY A 293 -28.73 -1.22 1.81
CA GLY A 293 -29.10 -2.59 1.44
C GLY A 293 -28.49 -3.02 0.09
N LEU A 294 -27.39 -2.41 -0.32
CA LEU A 294 -26.77 -2.66 -1.63
C LEU A 294 -25.23 -2.60 -1.54
N VAL A 295 -24.58 -3.66 -2.02
CA VAL A 295 -23.13 -3.76 -2.18
C VAL A 295 -22.80 -3.66 -3.67
N GLY A 296 -21.83 -2.83 -4.02
CA GLY A 296 -21.30 -2.74 -5.39
C GLY A 296 -20.03 -3.56 -5.58
N VAL A 297 -19.81 -4.13 -6.75
CA VAL A 297 -18.54 -4.77 -7.14
C VAL A 297 -18.06 -4.14 -8.43
N GLY A 298 -16.92 -3.46 -8.41
CA GLY A 298 -16.26 -2.99 -9.62
C GLY A 298 -15.37 -4.08 -10.20
N LEU A 299 -15.74 -4.64 -11.35
CA LEU A 299 -14.92 -5.63 -12.05
C LEU A 299 -14.13 -5.01 -13.18
N GLN A 300 -12.83 -5.27 -13.17
CA GLN A 300 -11.99 -5.23 -14.37
C GLN A 300 -11.95 -6.65 -14.97
N THR A 301 -11.74 -6.78 -16.27
CA THR A 301 -11.75 -8.05 -17.01
C THR A 301 -10.38 -8.76 -17.02
N ASP A 302 -9.58 -8.53 -15.98
CA ASP A 302 -8.25 -9.10 -15.80
C ASP A 302 -8.26 -10.40 -14.96
N PRO A 303 -7.18 -11.20 -14.98
CA PRO A 303 -7.05 -12.34 -14.07
C PRO A 303 -7.16 -11.88 -12.61
N GLY A 304 -8.15 -12.39 -11.87
CA GLY A 304 -8.45 -11.99 -10.48
C GLY A 304 -9.89 -11.50 -10.24
N SER A 305 -10.66 -11.27 -11.31
CA SER A 305 -12.07 -10.84 -11.20
C SER A 305 -12.94 -11.82 -10.41
N GLU A 306 -12.66 -13.13 -10.48
CA GLU A 306 -13.43 -14.15 -9.77
C GLU A 306 -13.29 -14.03 -8.25
N LYS A 307 -12.06 -13.80 -7.74
CA LYS A 307 -11.83 -13.56 -6.30
C LYS A 307 -12.53 -12.29 -5.84
N THR A 308 -12.44 -11.23 -6.63
CA THR A 308 -13.11 -9.95 -6.36
C THR A 308 -14.63 -10.13 -6.33
N LEU A 309 -15.19 -10.86 -7.29
CA LEU A 309 -16.61 -11.14 -7.37
C LEU A 309 -17.09 -12.01 -6.21
N LYS A 310 -16.34 -13.06 -5.87
CA LYS A 310 -16.62 -13.90 -4.69
C LYS A 310 -16.62 -13.07 -3.41
N ALA A 311 -15.65 -12.18 -3.23
CA ALA A 311 -15.63 -11.26 -2.10
C ALA A 311 -16.87 -10.34 -2.09
N GLY A 312 -17.32 -9.89 -3.26
CA GLY A 312 -18.59 -9.19 -3.44
C GLY A 312 -19.79 -9.94 -2.86
N PHE A 313 -19.97 -11.20 -3.27
CA PHE A 313 -21.02 -12.08 -2.75
C PHE A 313 -20.89 -12.31 -1.24
N GLU A 314 -19.66 -12.55 -0.74
CA GLU A 314 -19.42 -12.72 0.69
C GLU A 314 -19.82 -11.47 1.48
N GLN A 315 -19.47 -10.27 1.01
CA GLN A 315 -19.86 -9.02 1.68
C GLN A 315 -21.38 -8.78 1.62
N ALA A 316 -22.02 -9.03 0.47
CA ALA A 316 -23.47 -8.91 0.34
C ALA A 316 -24.20 -9.84 1.31
N LYS A 317 -23.79 -11.11 1.38
CA LYS A 317 -24.30 -12.08 2.35
C LYS A 317 -24.13 -11.62 3.80
N ARG A 318 -22.93 -11.15 4.16
CA ARG A 318 -22.61 -10.69 5.53
C ARG A 318 -23.44 -9.48 5.94
N LEU A 319 -23.72 -8.59 5.00
CA LEU A 319 -24.51 -7.37 5.24
C LEU A 319 -26.02 -7.59 5.10
N GLY A 320 -26.46 -8.75 4.57
CA GLY A 320 -27.86 -8.97 4.22
C GLY A 320 -28.34 -8.05 3.09
N SER A 321 -27.43 -7.71 2.18
CA SER A 321 -27.64 -6.74 1.10
C SER A 321 -27.74 -7.44 -0.26
N ARG A 322 -28.35 -6.75 -1.22
CA ARG A 322 -28.27 -7.14 -2.63
C ARG A 322 -26.89 -6.79 -3.19
N LEU A 323 -26.52 -7.42 -4.31
CA LEU A 323 -25.25 -7.22 -4.98
C LEU A 323 -25.45 -6.59 -6.37
N GLU A 324 -24.76 -5.49 -6.67
CA GLU A 324 -24.67 -4.97 -8.04
C GLU A 324 -23.24 -5.15 -8.55
N ILE A 325 -23.09 -5.82 -9.69
CA ILE A 325 -21.82 -6.06 -10.35
C ILE A 325 -21.70 -5.05 -11.50
N ILE A 326 -20.67 -4.20 -11.46
CA ILE A 326 -20.46 -3.11 -12.41
C ILE A 326 -19.18 -3.33 -13.19
N HIS A 327 -19.27 -3.26 -14.51
CA HIS A 327 -18.13 -3.17 -15.40
C HIS A 327 -18.28 -1.96 -16.32
N ALA A 328 -17.23 -1.14 -16.40
CA ALA A 328 -17.20 0.03 -17.26
C ALA A 328 -16.31 -0.24 -18.48
N ILE A 329 -16.92 -0.20 -19.66
CA ILE A 329 -16.21 -0.24 -20.94
C ILE A 329 -15.90 1.19 -21.33
N GLN A 330 -14.63 1.57 -21.21
CA GLN A 330 -14.20 2.89 -21.65
C GLN A 330 -14.10 2.94 -23.18
N PRO A 331 -14.89 3.77 -23.87
CA PRO A 331 -14.75 3.93 -25.31
C PRO A 331 -13.37 4.53 -25.64
N PRO A 332 -12.79 4.24 -26.82
CA PRO A 332 -11.50 4.82 -27.21
C PRO A 332 -11.55 6.35 -27.16
N VAL A 333 -10.76 6.93 -26.25
CA VAL A 333 -10.63 8.39 -26.09
C VAL A 333 -9.39 8.90 -26.85
N GLY A 334 -9.51 10.03 -27.54
CA GLY A 334 -8.39 10.70 -28.22
C GLY A 334 -8.64 11.04 -29.69
N LEU A 335 -7.91 12.02 -30.21
CA LEU A 335 -8.10 12.58 -31.56
C LEU A 335 -7.90 11.52 -32.66
N PHE A 336 -7.05 10.53 -32.40
CA PHE A 336 -6.70 9.45 -33.32
C PHE A 336 -7.36 8.11 -32.97
N ALA A 337 -8.22 8.08 -31.95
CA ALA A 337 -8.87 6.86 -31.52
C ALA A 337 -10.00 6.49 -32.48
N ARG A 338 -10.03 5.23 -32.93
CA ARG A 338 -11.10 4.73 -33.80
C ARG A 338 -12.41 4.73 -33.02
N ARG A 339 -13.33 5.63 -33.37
CA ARG A 339 -14.68 5.64 -32.77
C ARG A 339 -15.40 4.34 -33.15
N LEU A 340 -15.96 3.69 -32.15
CA LEU A 340 -16.87 2.56 -32.36
C LEU A 340 -18.23 3.09 -32.83
N SER A 341 -18.87 2.37 -33.74
CA SER A 341 -20.28 2.65 -34.06
C SER A 341 -21.18 2.22 -32.89
N PRO A 342 -22.41 2.77 -32.75
CA PRO A 342 -23.35 2.34 -31.71
C PRO A 342 -23.55 0.82 -31.69
N ALA A 343 -23.71 0.19 -32.85
CA ALA A 343 -23.88 -1.26 -32.96
C ALA A 343 -22.66 -2.05 -32.46
N GLN A 344 -21.44 -1.56 -32.70
CA GLN A 344 -20.21 -2.19 -32.20
C GLN A 344 -20.08 -2.05 -30.68
N LEU A 345 -20.50 -0.91 -30.13
CA LEU A 345 -20.51 -0.69 -28.69
C LEU A 345 -21.56 -1.60 -28.01
N ASP A 346 -22.76 -1.71 -28.57
CA ASP A 346 -23.82 -2.60 -28.07
C ASP A 346 -23.41 -4.08 -28.11
N GLU A 347 -22.62 -4.49 -29.11
CA GLU A 347 -22.05 -5.83 -29.17
C GLU A 347 -21.03 -6.06 -28.06
N GLN A 348 -20.13 -5.10 -27.82
CA GLN A 348 -19.16 -5.19 -26.71
C GLN A 348 -19.85 -5.23 -25.34
N VAL A 349 -20.87 -4.39 -25.13
CA VAL A 349 -21.68 -4.38 -23.90
C VAL A 349 -22.33 -5.75 -23.68
N ARG A 350 -23.00 -6.31 -24.69
CA ARG A 350 -23.62 -7.63 -24.60
C ARG A 350 -22.62 -8.74 -24.33
N PHE A 351 -21.45 -8.69 -24.99
CA PHE A 351 -20.40 -9.67 -24.78
C PHE A 351 -19.85 -9.62 -23.34
N ALA A 352 -19.50 -8.43 -22.85
CA ALA A 352 -19.02 -8.25 -21.48
C ALA A 352 -20.07 -8.65 -20.44
N GLN A 353 -21.33 -8.25 -20.65
CA GLN A 353 -22.43 -8.61 -19.76
C GLN A 353 -22.65 -10.11 -19.71
N GLY A 354 -22.63 -10.81 -20.85
CA GLY A 354 -22.76 -12.26 -20.91
C GLY A 354 -21.61 -12.98 -20.20
N GLY A 355 -20.37 -12.53 -20.38
CA GLY A 355 -19.20 -13.10 -19.69
C GLY A 355 -19.27 -12.93 -18.18
N ILE A 356 -19.58 -11.73 -17.69
CA ILE A 356 -19.73 -11.45 -16.26
C ILE A 356 -20.91 -12.23 -15.67
N GLN A 357 -22.03 -12.30 -16.38
CA GLN A 357 -23.21 -13.05 -15.96
C GLN A 357 -22.90 -14.54 -15.80
N ALA A 358 -22.08 -15.12 -16.69
CA ALA A 358 -21.66 -16.51 -16.58
C ALA A 358 -20.84 -16.77 -15.31
N ILE A 359 -19.81 -15.95 -15.06
CA ILE A 359 -18.96 -16.07 -13.86
C ILE A 359 -19.80 -15.87 -12.58
N ALA A 360 -20.72 -14.90 -12.58
CA ALA A 360 -21.61 -14.66 -11.46
C ALA A 360 -22.58 -15.84 -11.23
N ALA A 361 -23.11 -16.43 -12.30
CA ALA A 361 -24.01 -17.58 -12.22
C ALA A 361 -23.32 -18.85 -11.69
N ASP A 362 -22.01 -19.00 -11.93
CA ASP A 362 -21.22 -20.11 -11.37
C ASP A 362 -21.00 -19.96 -9.86
N LEU A 363 -20.86 -18.72 -9.36
CA LEU A 363 -20.69 -18.41 -7.94
C LEU A 363 -22.01 -18.35 -7.15
N ALA A 364 -23.10 -17.91 -7.78
CA ALA A 364 -24.40 -17.68 -7.13
C ALA A 364 -24.95 -18.87 -6.31
N PRO A 365 -24.78 -20.16 -6.73
CA PRO A 365 -25.23 -21.30 -5.93
C PRO A 365 -24.61 -21.40 -4.53
N ALA A 366 -23.42 -20.83 -4.32
CA ALA A 366 -22.78 -20.77 -3.00
C ALA A 366 -23.36 -19.66 -2.09
N PHE A 367 -24.17 -18.75 -2.66
CA PHE A 367 -24.76 -17.59 -2.01
C PHE A 367 -26.25 -17.43 -2.37
N PRO A 368 -27.10 -18.45 -2.13
CA PRO A 368 -28.51 -18.46 -2.57
C PRO A 368 -29.36 -17.34 -1.98
N GLU A 369 -28.93 -16.72 -0.89
CA GLU A 369 -29.60 -15.59 -0.23
C GLU A 369 -29.29 -14.22 -0.88
N VAL A 370 -28.30 -14.15 -1.77
CA VAL A 370 -27.86 -12.89 -2.38
C VAL A 370 -28.52 -12.70 -3.74
N GLU A 371 -29.48 -11.79 -3.82
CA GLU A 371 -29.97 -11.29 -5.11
C GLU A 371 -28.90 -10.39 -5.75
N TYR A 372 -28.59 -10.64 -7.03
CA TYR A 372 -27.58 -9.87 -7.75
C TYR A 372 -28.05 -9.37 -9.13
N THR A 373 -27.46 -8.25 -9.57
CA THR A 373 -27.62 -7.70 -10.92
C THR A 373 -26.26 -7.46 -11.56
N VAL A 374 -26.21 -7.53 -12.90
CA VAL A 374 -25.01 -7.19 -13.70
C VAL A 374 -25.31 -5.96 -14.53
N SER A 375 -24.50 -4.91 -14.37
CA SER A 375 -24.55 -3.65 -15.11
C SER A 375 -23.25 -3.43 -15.87
N VAL A 376 -23.37 -3.19 -17.18
CA VAL A 376 -22.23 -2.81 -18.02
C VAL A 376 -22.48 -1.40 -18.54
N ALA A 377 -21.59 -0.48 -18.20
CA ALA A 377 -21.68 0.92 -18.56
C ALA A 377 -20.63 1.30 -19.61
N THR A 378 -20.95 2.28 -20.46
CA THR A 378 -20.05 2.80 -21.49
C THR A 378 -19.57 4.20 -21.12
N ASP A 379 -18.73 4.28 -20.10
CA ASP A 379 -18.14 5.53 -19.61
C ASP A 379 -16.75 5.25 -19.03
N SER A 380 -16.05 6.30 -18.61
CA SER A 380 -14.84 6.24 -17.81
C SER A 380 -15.10 5.46 -16.50
N PRO A 381 -14.31 4.41 -16.18
CA PRO A 381 -14.54 3.58 -15.00
C PRO A 381 -14.55 4.36 -13.69
N ILE A 382 -13.74 5.41 -13.56
CA ILE A 382 -13.72 6.25 -12.37
C ILE A 382 -15.04 7.01 -12.21
N ASN A 383 -15.59 7.59 -13.28
CA ASN A 383 -16.83 8.37 -13.21
C ASN A 383 -18.00 7.48 -12.84
N GLU A 384 -18.12 6.33 -13.51
CA GLU A 384 -19.22 5.40 -13.28
C GLU A 384 -19.22 4.85 -11.85
N LEU A 385 -18.06 4.38 -11.38
CA LEU A 385 -17.94 3.80 -10.05
C LEU A 385 -18.09 4.86 -8.94
N VAL A 386 -17.52 6.06 -9.11
CA VAL A 386 -17.72 7.16 -8.15
C VAL A 386 -19.19 7.56 -8.09
N SER A 387 -19.85 7.79 -9.23
CA SER A 387 -21.27 8.16 -9.28
C SER A 387 -22.16 7.15 -8.56
N ARG A 388 -21.92 5.86 -8.78
CA ARG A 388 -22.72 4.79 -8.16
C ARG A 388 -22.41 4.54 -6.70
N SER A 389 -21.19 4.82 -6.25
CA SER A 389 -20.76 4.59 -4.86
C SER A 389 -21.66 5.29 -3.84
N ALA A 390 -22.29 6.41 -4.20
CA ALA A 390 -23.29 7.10 -3.38
C ALA A 390 -24.53 6.25 -3.05
N SER A 391 -24.78 5.17 -3.80
CA SER A 391 -25.90 4.25 -3.58
C SER A 391 -25.51 2.97 -2.83
N TYR A 392 -24.22 2.75 -2.57
CA TYR A 392 -23.73 1.52 -1.94
C TYR A 392 -23.40 1.70 -0.46
N ASP A 393 -23.53 0.61 0.29
CA ASP A 393 -23.03 0.49 1.66
C ASP A 393 -21.53 0.19 1.70
N LEU A 394 -21.05 -0.52 0.67
CA LEU A 394 -19.68 -0.95 0.49
C LEU A 394 -19.45 -1.21 -1.00
N MET A 395 -18.31 -0.78 -1.54
CA MET A 395 -17.88 -1.13 -2.88
C MET A 395 -16.66 -2.05 -2.81
N VAL A 396 -16.80 -3.24 -3.38
CA VAL A 396 -15.73 -4.23 -3.49
C VAL A 396 -14.95 -4.00 -4.78
N LEU A 397 -13.62 -3.97 -4.67
CA LEU A 397 -12.70 -3.75 -5.77
C LEU A 397 -11.53 -4.73 -5.69
N GLY A 398 -10.98 -5.10 -6.83
CA GLY A 398 -9.75 -5.87 -6.94
C GLY A 398 -8.55 -4.98 -7.24
N VAL A 399 -7.39 -5.32 -6.70
CA VAL A 399 -6.10 -4.85 -7.20
C VAL A 399 -5.57 -5.95 -8.13
N GLY A 400 -5.53 -5.67 -9.44
CA GLY A 400 -5.03 -6.63 -10.43
C GLY A 400 -3.54 -6.96 -10.29
N GLU A 401 -3.13 -8.12 -10.81
CA GLU A 401 -1.74 -8.62 -10.78
C GLU A 401 -0.73 -7.73 -11.54
N SER A 402 -1.19 -6.81 -12.39
CA SER A 402 -0.32 -5.80 -13.02
C SER A 402 0.23 -4.76 -12.04
N SER A 403 -0.13 -4.86 -10.75
CA SER A 403 0.63 -4.23 -9.68
C SER A 403 1.92 -5.02 -9.45
N ILE A 404 2.95 -4.70 -10.24
CA ILE A 404 4.32 -5.15 -9.98
C ILE A 404 4.64 -4.80 -8.52
N PRO A 405 5.16 -5.72 -7.69
CA PRO A 405 5.61 -5.40 -6.34
C PRO A 405 6.55 -4.19 -6.37
N GLY A 406 6.20 -3.12 -5.66
CA GLY A 406 6.93 -1.84 -5.68
C GLY A 406 6.44 -0.77 -6.69
N PHE A 407 5.49 -1.09 -7.58
CA PHE A 407 4.82 -0.09 -8.42
C PHE A 407 3.48 0.33 -7.79
N GLY A 408 3.27 1.65 -7.70
CA GLY A 408 2.15 2.24 -6.98
C GLY A 408 0.77 1.91 -7.53
N LEU A 409 -0.22 2.01 -6.65
CA LEU A 409 -1.65 1.86 -6.91
C LEU A 409 -2.11 2.59 -8.20
N GLY A 410 -2.80 1.89 -9.10
CA GLY A 410 -3.26 2.47 -10.37
C GLY A 410 -4.14 3.72 -10.21
N GLY A 411 -4.16 4.57 -11.24
CA GLY A 411 -4.90 5.85 -11.22
C GLY A 411 -6.40 5.70 -10.93
N LEU A 412 -7.03 4.63 -11.41
CA LEU A 412 -8.43 4.31 -11.11
C LEU A 412 -8.66 4.12 -9.61
N MET A 413 -7.87 3.27 -8.96
CA MET A 413 -8.03 2.98 -7.54
C MET A 413 -7.71 4.21 -6.67
N ARG A 414 -6.68 4.99 -7.01
CA ARG A 414 -6.40 6.26 -6.34
C ARG A 414 -7.58 7.25 -6.49
N GLY A 415 -8.16 7.33 -7.68
CA GLY A 415 -9.33 8.15 -7.94
C GLY A 415 -10.56 7.69 -7.12
N LEU A 416 -10.80 6.39 -7.02
CA LEU A 416 -11.87 5.83 -6.21
C LEU A 416 -11.63 6.10 -4.72
N MET A 417 -10.43 5.85 -4.22
CA MET A 417 -10.07 6.19 -2.84
C MET A 417 -10.23 7.69 -2.54
N ALA A 418 -10.05 8.56 -3.52
CA ALA A 418 -10.21 10.00 -3.33
C ALA A 418 -11.69 10.44 -3.33
N HIS A 419 -12.54 9.80 -4.13
CA HIS A 419 -13.83 10.37 -4.52
C HIS A 419 -15.04 9.47 -4.27
N ALA A 420 -14.87 8.17 -4.01
CA ALA A 420 -16.00 7.30 -3.73
C ALA A 420 -16.78 7.77 -2.49
N GLU A 421 -18.11 7.62 -2.56
CA GLU A 421 -19.13 7.97 -1.57
C GLU A 421 -19.69 6.74 -0.82
N CYS A 422 -19.02 5.59 -0.92
CA CYS A 422 -19.09 4.50 0.06
C CYS A 422 -17.68 4.01 0.48
N PRO A 423 -17.56 3.30 1.62
CA PRO A 423 -16.35 2.57 1.96
C PRO A 423 -15.90 1.65 0.83
N LEU A 424 -14.59 1.52 0.65
CA LEU A 424 -13.99 0.64 -0.36
C LEU A 424 -13.42 -0.59 0.31
N TYR A 425 -13.88 -1.77 -0.09
CA TYR A 425 -13.33 -3.07 0.31
C TYR A 425 -12.43 -3.58 -0.82
N ILE A 426 -11.13 -3.55 -0.58
CA ILE A 426 -10.14 -3.81 -1.61
C ILE A 426 -9.53 -5.19 -1.37
N THR A 427 -9.59 -6.03 -2.38
CA THR A 427 -9.07 -7.40 -2.40
C THR A 427 -7.86 -7.50 -3.32
N ARG A 428 -7.01 -8.51 -3.10
CA ARG A 428 -5.97 -8.87 -4.05
C ARG A 428 -6.43 -10.02 -4.94
N GLY A 429 -6.17 -9.88 -6.23
CA GLY A 429 -6.48 -10.85 -7.29
C GLY A 429 -5.80 -12.19 -7.14
#